data_AF-A0A2V5PAC7-F1
#
_entry.id   AF-A0A2V5PAC7-F1
#
_cell.length_a   1.000
_cell.length_b   1.000
_cell.length_c   1.000
_cell.angle_alpha   90.00
_cell.angle_beta   90.00
_cell.angle_gamma   90.00
#
_symmetry.space_group_name_H-M   'P 1'
#
loop_
_entity.id
_entity.type
_entity.pdbx_description
1 polymer ?
#
loop_
_entity_poly.entity_id
_entity_poly.type
_entity_poly.pdbx_seq_one_letter_code
_entity_poly.pdbx_strand_id
1 'polypeptide(L)'
;QIREAPGVAFLGIPNLAVTALRQRIGRWPDNGAGQLTPFTQLLLSADGSAAEAMRTLSGADLLDNLDELDRATTNELKAAEQLAWAIKELMADLAADATATLSNRLRTLLGRQLAPLEAARLAGQLPQDTLALAQAQWFPDLQQELSLHRSSKPLALAEGETNAASATRHQALDTSSLPLFSQNRFGWYRTNCQILYRPAAHADEFFRSWLDLSVSASLRGAQDPISPDAFASLRRLSNAIAKPESPGRCAKCHSTEIKPPLTPSPLAPREVAGMKADAINWHPFRPEPDQHTFTKFSHQAHFSLIGSNGCVTCHGFKRPAETNLASVGTPASPSVPTPISNFAPVQKDVCARCHTGQQAGDSCLQCHDYHIGKFKPTLPLPAQNLKMTTAQVK
;
A
#
# COMPACT_ATOMS: atom_id res chain seq x y z
N GLN A 1 -17.71 -13.63 12.01
CA GLN A 1 -17.88 -12.47 11.12
C GLN A 1 -16.50 -12.02 10.66
N ILE A 2 -16.19 -12.13 9.35
CA ILE A 2 -15.01 -11.48 8.80
C ILE A 2 -15.35 -9.99 8.78
N ARG A 3 -14.81 -9.20 9.72
CA ARG A 3 -14.87 -7.74 9.61
C ARG A 3 -14.19 -7.37 8.30
N GLU A 4 -14.92 -6.76 7.36
CA GLU A 4 -14.32 -6.18 6.17
C GLU A 4 -13.24 -5.19 6.63
N ALA A 5 -12.01 -5.40 6.17
CA ALA A 5 -10.92 -4.49 6.50
C ALA A 5 -11.24 -3.13 5.88
N PRO A 6 -11.18 -2.02 6.64
CA PRO A 6 -11.74 -0.76 6.20
C PRO A 6 -11.17 -0.33 4.84
N GLY A 7 -9.86 -0.41 4.68
CA GLY A 7 -9.08 0.04 3.53
C GLY A 7 -7.75 0.56 4.06
N VAL A 8 -6.79 0.83 3.19
CA VAL A 8 -5.53 1.49 3.58
C VAL A 8 -5.73 2.99 3.49
N ALA A 9 -5.42 3.72 4.56
CA ALA A 9 -5.43 5.17 4.55
C ALA A 9 -4.25 5.69 3.72
N PHE A 10 -4.56 6.42 2.66
CA PHE A 10 -3.60 7.02 1.73
C PHE A 10 -3.32 8.49 2.09
N LEU A 11 -4.35 9.23 2.47
CA LEU A 11 -4.22 10.56 3.04
C LEU A 11 -5.02 10.60 4.34
N GLY A 12 -4.48 11.26 5.34
CA GLY A 12 -5.14 11.46 6.62
C GLY A 12 -4.67 12.78 7.21
N ILE A 13 -5.62 13.56 7.71
CA ILE A 13 -5.32 14.81 8.40
C ILE A 13 -5.07 14.47 9.87
N PRO A 14 -3.86 14.69 10.41
CA PRO A 14 -3.59 14.36 11.80
C PRO A 14 -4.40 15.25 12.76
N ASN A 15 -4.58 14.76 13.98
CA ASN A 15 -5.03 15.62 15.06
C ASN A 15 -3.91 16.62 15.34
N LEU A 16 -4.25 17.90 15.39
CA LEU A 16 -3.35 18.92 15.91
C LEU A 16 -3.98 19.47 17.18
N ALA A 17 -3.15 19.92 18.14
CA ALA A 17 -3.63 20.78 19.21
C ALA A 17 -4.11 22.12 18.63
N VAL A 18 -5.30 22.13 18.02
CA VAL A 18 -5.80 23.20 17.15
C VAL A 18 -5.75 24.54 17.86
N THR A 19 -6.07 24.58 19.16
CA THR A 19 -6.05 25.82 19.96
C THR A 19 -4.68 26.49 20.03
N ALA A 20 -3.58 25.74 19.97
CA ALA A 20 -2.23 26.28 20.00
C ALA A 20 -1.77 26.83 18.64
N LEU A 21 -2.28 26.29 17.54
CA LEU A 21 -1.80 26.59 16.18
C LEU A 21 -2.80 27.35 15.29
N ARG A 22 -4.08 27.44 15.67
CA ARG A 22 -5.17 27.98 14.81
C ARG A 22 -4.86 29.36 14.24
N GLN A 23 -4.25 30.24 15.03
CA GLN A 23 -3.89 31.60 14.57
C GLN A 23 -2.73 31.60 13.56
N ARG A 24 -1.92 30.54 13.53
CA ARG A 24 -0.71 30.41 12.70
C ARG A 24 -0.97 29.62 11.43
N ILE A 25 -1.84 28.62 11.49
CA ILE A 25 -2.13 27.70 10.37
C ILE A 25 -3.49 27.93 9.74
N GLY A 26 -4.37 28.75 10.34
CA GLY A 26 -5.71 28.98 9.83
C GLY A 26 -6.66 27.84 10.20
N ARG A 27 -7.63 27.55 9.34
CA ARG A 27 -8.63 26.52 9.55
C ARG A 27 -8.00 25.14 9.50
N TRP A 28 -8.38 24.31 10.46
CA TRP A 28 -7.98 22.90 10.57
C TRP A 28 -9.22 22.08 11.00
N PRO A 29 -9.37 20.83 10.55
CA PRO A 29 -10.49 19.97 10.98
C PRO A 29 -10.47 19.72 12.49
N ASP A 30 -11.63 19.77 13.14
CA ASP A 30 -11.74 19.61 14.60
C ASP A 30 -11.51 18.16 15.08
N ASN A 31 -11.72 17.16 14.22
CA ASN A 31 -11.57 15.74 14.55
C ASN A 31 -10.76 15.01 13.46
N GLY A 32 -9.44 15.21 13.48
CA GLY A 32 -8.52 14.52 12.58
C GLY A 32 -8.54 12.99 12.71
N ALA A 33 -7.76 12.34 11.85
CA ALA A 33 -7.61 10.90 11.74
C ALA A 33 -6.70 10.25 12.80
N GLY A 34 -6.25 11.03 13.80
CA GLY A 34 -5.18 10.65 14.72
C GLY A 34 -3.80 10.92 14.13
N GLN A 35 -3.27 9.98 13.33
CA GLN A 35 -1.88 9.96 12.87
C GLN A 35 -1.71 10.30 11.39
N LEU A 36 -0.51 10.75 11.03
CA LEU A 36 -0.09 10.85 9.62
C LEU A 36 0.00 9.46 8.99
N THR A 37 -0.68 9.27 7.87
CA THR A 37 -0.59 7.98 7.15
C THR A 37 0.82 7.76 6.61
N PRO A 38 1.29 6.51 6.47
CA PRO A 38 2.60 6.21 5.90
C PRO A 38 2.79 6.78 4.47
N PHE A 39 1.72 6.86 3.68
CA PHE A 39 1.75 7.50 2.37
C PHE A 39 1.95 9.01 2.49
N THR A 40 1.23 9.68 3.40
CA THR A 40 1.39 11.11 3.64
C THR A 40 2.80 11.44 4.11
N GLN A 41 3.34 10.68 5.08
CA GLN A 41 4.72 10.85 5.54
C GLN A 41 5.72 10.69 4.39
N LEU A 42 5.54 9.68 3.54
CA LEU A 42 6.39 9.48 2.36
C LEU A 42 6.33 10.69 1.41
N LEU A 43 5.14 11.15 1.03
CA LEU A 43 4.98 12.26 0.09
C LEU A 43 5.49 13.60 0.64
N LEU A 44 5.36 13.82 1.94
CA LEU A 44 5.92 14.98 2.63
C LEU A 44 7.44 14.90 2.72
N SER A 45 8.04 13.71 2.75
CA SER A 45 9.51 13.55 2.78
C SER A 45 10.19 14.10 1.52
N ALA A 46 9.44 14.34 0.43
CA ALA A 46 9.97 14.98 -0.78
C ALA A 46 10.20 16.49 -0.61
N ASP A 47 9.60 17.09 0.41
CA ASP A 47 9.78 18.48 0.78
C ASP A 47 10.79 18.56 1.94
N GLY A 48 11.90 19.30 1.74
CA GLY A 48 12.97 19.38 2.74
C GLY A 48 12.55 20.04 4.06
N SER A 49 11.62 21.00 3.97
CA SER A 49 11.06 21.72 5.11
C SER A 49 10.15 20.80 5.93
N ALA A 50 9.27 20.05 5.27
CA ALA A 50 8.43 19.05 5.91
C ALA A 50 9.23 17.88 6.48
N ALA A 51 10.29 17.43 5.80
CA ALA A 51 11.19 16.39 6.30
C ALA A 51 11.91 16.82 7.59
N GLU A 52 12.40 18.06 7.67
CA GLU A 52 12.98 18.63 8.90
C GLU A 52 11.97 18.70 10.04
N ALA A 53 10.75 19.18 9.75
CA ALA A 53 9.68 19.24 10.73
C ALA A 53 9.34 17.84 11.28
N MET A 54 9.21 16.84 10.41
CA MET A 54 8.96 15.45 10.82
C MET A 54 10.11 14.88 11.65
N ARG A 55 11.38 15.20 11.35
CA ARG A 55 12.54 14.77 12.16
C ARG A 55 12.51 15.40 13.55
N THR A 56 12.21 16.69 13.65
CA THR A 56 12.08 17.39 14.93
C THR A 56 10.97 16.77 15.79
N LEU A 57 9.79 16.57 15.21
CA LEU A 57 8.63 16.00 15.91
C LEU A 57 8.84 14.53 16.27
N SER A 58 9.51 13.75 15.42
CA SER A 58 9.85 12.36 15.71
C SER A 58 10.87 12.24 16.85
N GLY A 59 11.84 13.17 16.95
CA GLY A 59 12.80 13.20 18.05
C GLY A 59 12.18 13.49 19.42
N ALA A 60 11.00 14.12 19.43
CA ALA A 60 10.20 14.41 20.61
C ALA A 60 9.05 13.40 20.85
N ASP A 61 8.94 12.33 20.05
CA ASP A 61 7.84 11.35 20.10
C ASP A 61 6.43 11.95 19.84
N LEU A 62 6.38 13.07 19.13
CA LEU A 62 5.14 13.82 18.85
C LEU A 62 4.57 13.60 17.45
N LEU A 63 5.35 13.03 16.52
CA LEU A 63 4.92 12.88 15.12
C LEU A 63 3.60 12.09 14.97
N ASP A 64 3.37 11.14 15.87
CA ASP A 64 2.16 10.31 15.92
C ASP A 64 1.12 10.80 16.95
N ASN A 65 1.44 11.83 17.74
CA ASN A 65 0.61 12.37 18.84
C ASN A 65 0.63 13.90 18.85
N LEU A 66 0.37 14.54 17.69
CA LEU A 66 0.47 16.00 17.53
C LEU A 66 -0.59 16.79 18.32
N ASP A 67 -1.57 16.11 18.92
CA ASP A 67 -2.51 16.67 19.90
C ASP A 67 -1.90 16.85 21.30
N GLU A 68 -0.77 16.22 21.60
CA GLU A 68 -0.04 16.33 22.86
C GLU A 68 0.98 17.49 22.89
N LEU A 69 1.00 18.34 21.85
CA LEU A 69 1.92 19.48 21.73
C LEU A 69 1.80 20.44 22.93
N ASP A 70 2.91 20.63 23.64
CA ASP A 70 3.05 21.67 24.66
C ASP A 70 3.22 23.06 24.01
N ARG A 71 2.59 24.07 24.60
CA ARG A 71 2.73 25.46 24.16
C ARG A 71 4.06 26.09 24.57
N ALA A 72 4.76 25.50 25.54
CA ALA A 72 6.05 26.01 26.01
C ALA A 72 7.22 25.68 25.06
N THR A 73 7.11 24.63 24.24
CA THR A 73 8.18 24.14 23.38
C THR A 73 8.15 24.82 22.00
N THR A 74 8.85 25.95 21.91
CA THR A 74 8.83 26.81 20.69
C THR A 74 9.29 26.08 19.42
N ASN A 75 10.25 25.16 19.53
CA ASN A 75 10.76 24.40 18.38
C ASN A 75 9.74 23.38 17.85
N GLU A 76 9.10 22.62 18.72
CA GLU A 76 8.07 21.64 18.36
C GLU A 76 6.83 22.33 17.76
N LEU A 77 6.39 23.44 18.36
CA LEU A 77 5.31 24.25 17.79
C LEU A 77 5.64 24.77 16.39
N LYS A 78 6.87 25.21 16.15
CA LYS A 78 7.30 25.69 14.82
C LYS A 78 7.36 24.54 13.81
N ALA A 79 7.86 23.37 14.22
CA ALA A 79 7.85 22.17 13.40
C ALA A 79 6.41 21.72 13.08
N ALA A 80 5.49 21.75 14.05
CA ALA A 80 4.09 21.42 13.84
C ALA A 80 3.39 22.41 12.90
N GLU A 81 3.65 23.71 13.01
CA GLU A 81 3.17 24.71 12.05
C GLU A 81 3.69 24.41 10.63
N GLN A 82 4.99 24.17 10.49
CA GLN A 82 5.64 23.88 9.22
C GLN A 82 5.08 22.61 8.56
N LEU A 83 4.84 21.56 9.36
CA LEU A 83 4.20 20.33 8.92
C LEU A 83 2.74 20.56 8.49
N ALA A 84 1.98 21.36 9.23
CA ALA A 84 0.60 21.69 8.89
C ALA A 84 0.48 22.42 7.56
N TRP A 85 1.36 23.40 7.29
CA TRP A 85 1.42 24.07 6.00
C TRP A 85 1.83 23.13 4.87
N ALA A 86 2.81 22.25 5.09
CA ALA A 86 3.20 21.25 4.10
C ALA A 86 2.06 20.27 3.75
N ILE A 87 1.22 19.90 4.73
CA ILE A 87 0.01 19.10 4.49
C ILE A 87 -1.01 19.85 3.63
N LYS A 88 -1.21 21.14 3.90
CA LYS A 88 -2.09 22.02 3.11
C LYS A 88 -1.62 22.15 1.67
N GLU A 89 -0.32 22.35 1.46
CA GLU A 89 0.27 22.40 0.12
C GLU A 89 0.16 21.07 -0.60
N LEU A 90 0.48 19.95 0.05
CA LEU A 90 0.29 18.62 -0.51
C LEU A 90 -1.17 18.40 -0.95
N MET A 91 -2.14 18.82 -0.14
CA MET A 91 -3.56 18.70 -0.47
C MET A 91 -3.94 19.55 -1.70
N ALA A 92 -3.46 20.80 -1.76
CA ALA A 92 -3.70 21.67 -2.90
C ALA A 92 -3.08 21.10 -4.20
N ASP A 93 -1.85 20.61 -4.13
CA ASP A 93 -1.15 20.02 -5.28
C ASP A 93 -1.88 18.76 -5.80
N LEU A 94 -2.32 17.89 -4.88
CA LEU A 94 -3.05 16.67 -5.24
C LEU A 94 -4.40 16.99 -5.88
N ALA A 95 -5.15 17.93 -5.30
CA ALA A 95 -6.45 18.37 -5.83
C ALA A 95 -6.35 19.10 -7.18
N ALA A 96 -5.19 19.68 -7.50
CA ALA A 96 -4.92 20.25 -8.82
C ALA A 96 -4.53 19.18 -9.84
N ASP A 97 -3.56 18.30 -9.50
CA ASP A 97 -3.15 17.17 -10.33
C ASP A 97 -2.47 16.10 -9.46
N ALA A 98 -3.21 15.04 -9.14
CA ALA A 98 -2.74 13.97 -8.27
C ALA A 98 -1.64 13.15 -8.95
N THR A 99 -1.76 12.87 -10.25
CA THR A 99 -0.80 12.00 -10.95
C THR A 99 0.53 12.72 -11.11
N ALA A 100 0.51 13.99 -11.52
CA ALA A 100 1.72 14.80 -11.63
C ALA A 100 2.37 15.02 -10.26
N THR A 101 1.59 15.35 -9.24
CA THR A 101 2.09 15.57 -7.87
C THR A 101 2.77 14.32 -7.30
N LEU A 102 2.12 13.15 -7.40
CA LEU A 102 2.70 11.89 -6.97
C LEU A 102 3.97 11.56 -7.76
N SER A 103 3.94 11.71 -9.08
CA SER A 103 5.10 11.46 -9.95
C SER A 103 6.29 12.33 -9.57
N ASN A 104 6.06 13.62 -9.34
CA ASN A 104 7.10 14.59 -8.99
C ASN A 104 7.71 14.29 -7.62
N ARG A 105 6.87 14.08 -6.59
CA ARG A 105 7.34 13.79 -5.22
C ARG A 105 8.11 12.49 -5.16
N LEU A 106 7.62 11.43 -5.81
CA LEU A 106 8.33 10.15 -5.88
C LEU A 106 9.61 10.24 -6.70
N ARG A 107 9.65 11.02 -7.78
CA ARG A 107 10.88 11.27 -8.54
C ARG A 107 11.98 11.87 -7.66
N THR A 108 11.63 12.87 -6.85
CA THR A 108 12.55 13.49 -5.88
C THR A 108 13.08 12.47 -4.88
N LEU A 109 12.21 11.64 -4.32
CA LEU A 109 12.57 10.63 -3.31
C LEU A 109 13.41 9.48 -3.86
N LEU A 110 13.11 9.03 -5.08
CA LEU A 110 13.71 7.84 -5.68
C LEU A 110 14.95 8.15 -6.50
N GLY A 111 15.25 9.44 -6.74
CA GLY A 111 16.35 9.87 -7.60
C GLY A 111 16.22 9.41 -9.06
N ARG A 112 15.02 8.99 -9.51
CA ARG A 112 14.76 8.54 -10.88
C ARG A 112 13.41 8.98 -11.37
N GLN A 113 13.28 9.10 -12.69
CA GLN A 113 11.96 9.28 -13.30
C GLN A 113 11.12 8.01 -13.15
N LEU A 114 9.83 8.20 -12.92
CA LEU A 114 8.82 7.16 -13.01
C LEU A 114 8.30 7.09 -14.44
N ALA A 115 8.14 5.88 -14.98
CA ALA A 115 7.48 5.72 -16.27
C ALA A 115 5.99 6.15 -16.15
N PRO A 116 5.36 6.67 -17.22
CA PRO A 116 3.96 7.13 -17.15
C PRO A 116 2.98 6.07 -16.63
N LEU A 117 3.14 4.82 -17.08
CA LEU A 117 2.32 3.70 -16.61
C LEU A 117 2.58 3.36 -15.13
N GLU A 118 3.83 3.46 -14.68
CA GLU A 118 4.20 3.25 -13.27
C GLU A 118 3.56 4.33 -12.39
N ALA A 119 3.65 5.60 -12.79
CA ALA A 119 3.02 6.71 -12.08
C ALA A 119 1.49 6.56 -12.01
N ALA A 120 0.84 6.17 -13.12
CA ALA A 120 -0.60 5.94 -13.15
C ALA A 120 -1.04 4.79 -12.21
N ARG A 121 -0.26 3.70 -12.14
CA ARG A 121 -0.53 2.59 -11.22
C ARG A 121 -0.34 2.98 -9.76
N LEU A 122 0.71 3.73 -9.44
CA LEU A 122 0.95 4.26 -8.08
C LEU A 122 -0.12 5.27 -7.65
N ALA A 123 -0.67 6.04 -8.60
CA ALA A 123 -1.80 6.91 -8.36
C ALA A 123 -3.13 6.15 -8.20
N GLY A 124 -3.23 4.92 -8.70
CA GLY A 124 -4.39 4.04 -8.52
C GLY A 124 -5.71 4.63 -9.05
N GLN A 125 -5.66 5.54 -10.02
CA GLN A 125 -6.83 6.30 -10.49
C GLN A 125 -7.53 7.10 -9.37
N LEU A 126 -6.76 7.75 -8.48
CA LEU A 126 -7.28 8.64 -7.44
C LEU A 126 -8.23 9.70 -8.04
N PRO A 127 -9.53 9.69 -7.72
CA PRO A 127 -10.50 10.59 -8.34
C PRO A 127 -10.30 12.03 -7.88
N GLN A 128 -10.30 12.96 -8.83
CA GLN A 128 -10.16 14.40 -8.54
C GLN A 128 -11.33 14.94 -7.71
N ASP A 129 -12.56 14.49 -7.97
CA ASP A 129 -13.72 14.92 -7.19
C ASP A 129 -13.62 14.50 -5.72
N THR A 130 -13.05 13.32 -5.44
CA THR A 130 -12.79 12.85 -4.07
C THR A 130 -11.82 13.80 -3.35
N LEU A 131 -10.77 14.24 -4.03
CA LEU A 131 -9.80 15.20 -3.49
C LEU A 131 -10.43 16.59 -3.32
N ALA A 132 -11.16 17.09 -4.31
CA ALA A 132 -11.82 18.40 -4.24
C ALA A 132 -12.84 18.46 -3.08
N LEU A 133 -13.64 17.40 -2.90
CA LEU A 133 -14.59 17.30 -1.81
C LEU A 133 -13.91 17.18 -0.44
N ALA A 134 -12.83 16.39 -0.35
CA ALA A 134 -12.03 16.32 0.86
C ALA A 134 -11.40 17.68 1.20
N GLN A 135 -10.89 18.40 0.19
CA GLN A 135 -10.30 19.73 0.37
C GLN A 135 -11.34 20.72 0.87
N ALA A 136 -12.52 20.78 0.24
CA ALA A 136 -13.59 21.67 0.64
C ALA A 136 -14.06 21.39 2.08
N GLN A 137 -14.05 20.13 2.51
CA GLN A 137 -14.39 19.75 3.87
C GLN A 137 -13.29 20.07 4.88
N TRP A 138 -12.03 19.80 4.55
CA TRP A 138 -10.91 19.89 5.50
C TRP A 138 -10.32 21.30 5.58
N PHE A 139 -10.22 21.98 4.43
CA PHE A 139 -9.57 23.26 4.23
C PHE A 139 -10.40 24.13 3.26
N PRO A 140 -11.59 24.62 3.65
CA PRO A 140 -12.47 25.38 2.77
C PRO A 140 -11.82 26.66 2.23
N ASP A 141 -10.95 27.29 3.03
CA ASP A 141 -10.28 28.55 2.71
C ASP A 141 -8.84 28.34 2.17
N LEU A 142 -8.50 27.10 1.75
CA LEU A 142 -7.12 26.66 1.47
C LEU A 142 -6.34 27.59 0.55
N GLN A 143 -6.93 28.01 -0.57
CA GLN A 143 -6.23 28.82 -1.57
C GLN A 143 -5.89 30.23 -1.03
N GLN A 144 -6.79 30.81 -0.24
CA GLN A 144 -6.56 32.10 0.41
C GLN A 144 -5.47 31.98 1.48
N GLU A 145 -5.57 30.97 2.33
CA GLU A 145 -4.61 30.71 3.41
C GLU A 145 -3.20 30.46 2.87
N LEU A 146 -3.07 29.63 1.82
CA LEU A 146 -1.79 29.38 1.15
C LEU A 146 -1.22 30.65 0.52
N SER A 147 -2.07 31.48 -0.10
CA SER A 147 -1.62 32.76 -0.68
C SER A 147 -1.08 33.72 0.39
N LEU A 148 -1.73 33.80 1.56
CA LEU A 148 -1.27 34.60 2.70
C LEU A 148 0.02 34.03 3.27
N HIS A 149 0.10 32.72 3.48
CA HIS A 149 1.29 32.04 3.99
C HIS A 149 2.52 32.28 3.09
N ARG A 150 2.38 32.05 1.78
CA ARG A 150 3.46 32.26 0.80
C ARG A 150 3.92 33.71 0.70
N SER A 151 3.02 34.66 0.98
CA SER A 151 3.35 36.10 1.04
C SER A 151 3.75 36.58 2.43
N SER A 152 3.90 35.68 3.41
CA SER A 152 4.20 35.98 4.82
C SER A 152 3.26 37.04 5.42
N LYS A 153 2.00 37.07 4.96
CA LYS A 153 0.96 37.95 5.49
C LYS A 153 0.24 37.26 6.65
N PRO A 154 -0.16 38.01 7.69
CA PRO A 154 -0.92 37.43 8.79
C PRO A 154 -2.26 36.91 8.30
N LEU A 155 -2.69 35.78 8.88
CA LEU A 155 -4.05 35.29 8.74
C LEU A 155 -4.97 36.28 9.46
N ALA A 156 -5.89 36.92 8.74
CA ALA A 156 -6.93 37.72 9.39
C ALA A 156 -7.80 36.75 10.20
N LEU A 157 -7.86 36.93 11.52
CA LEU A 157 -8.86 36.25 12.32
C LEU A 157 -10.22 36.69 11.78
N ALA A 158 -11.04 35.74 11.34
CA ALA A 158 -12.47 35.98 11.28
C ALA A 158 -12.96 36.16 12.72
N GLU A 159 -12.79 37.37 13.27
CA GLU A 159 -13.49 37.79 14.47
C GLU A 159 -14.98 37.83 14.13
N GLY A 160 -15.72 36.83 14.60
CA GLY A 160 -17.18 36.79 14.51
C GLY A 160 -17.75 35.92 13.39
N GLU A 161 -17.77 34.60 13.61
CA GLU A 161 -18.84 33.74 13.08
C GLU A 161 -19.66 33.17 14.25
N THR A 162 -20.15 34.05 15.11
CA THR A 162 -21.49 33.86 15.64
C THR A 162 -22.45 34.64 14.73
N ASN A 163 -23.53 33.98 14.31
CA ASN A 163 -24.69 34.50 13.58
C ASN A 163 -24.70 34.34 12.05
N ALA A 164 -25.35 33.25 11.63
CA ALA A 164 -26.38 33.15 10.57
C ALA A 164 -26.06 33.53 9.11
N ALA A 165 -25.03 34.33 8.80
CA ALA A 165 -24.72 34.76 7.43
C ALA A 165 -23.78 33.77 6.69
N SER A 166 -23.06 32.91 7.41
CA SER A 166 -22.25 31.83 6.82
C SER A 166 -23.13 30.70 6.25
N ALA A 167 -24.37 30.57 6.73
CA ALA A 167 -25.32 29.57 6.25
C ALA A 167 -25.80 29.81 4.80
N THR A 168 -25.59 31.01 4.23
CA THR A 168 -26.11 31.35 2.90
C THR A 168 -25.04 31.33 1.79
N ARG A 169 -23.74 31.23 2.12
CA ARG A 169 -22.66 31.09 1.13
C ARG A 169 -22.05 29.70 1.09
N HIS A 170 -22.33 28.87 2.09
CA HIS A 170 -22.15 27.43 2.01
C HIS A 170 -23.37 26.85 1.30
N GLN A 171 -23.39 26.87 -0.04
CA GLN A 171 -23.99 25.72 -0.71
C GLN A 171 -23.19 24.53 -0.20
N ALA A 172 -23.75 23.84 0.79
CA ALA A 172 -23.27 22.54 1.22
C ALA A 172 -23.14 21.74 -0.06
N LEU A 173 -21.89 21.55 -0.53
CA LEU A 173 -21.60 20.58 -1.56
C LEU A 173 -22.30 19.31 -1.10
N ASP A 174 -23.23 18.85 -1.92
CA ASP A 174 -24.07 17.72 -1.59
C ASP A 174 -23.17 16.50 -1.40
N THR A 175 -22.79 16.29 -0.14
CA THR A 175 -21.90 15.20 0.29
C THR A 175 -22.55 13.84 0.08
N SER A 176 -23.84 13.79 -0.30
CA SER A 176 -24.57 12.58 -0.65
C SER A 176 -24.11 11.96 -1.99
N SER A 177 -23.34 12.68 -2.81
CA SER A 177 -22.91 12.23 -4.13
C SER A 177 -21.71 11.26 -4.14
N LEU A 178 -21.00 11.08 -3.01
CA LEU A 178 -19.92 10.08 -2.89
C LEU A 178 -20.25 9.05 -1.80
N PRO A 179 -20.05 7.75 -2.08
CA PRO A 179 -20.39 6.69 -1.14
C PRO A 179 -19.58 6.82 0.16
N LEU A 180 -20.29 7.02 1.27
CA LEU A 180 -19.78 6.80 2.62
C LEU A 180 -19.20 5.38 2.75
N PHE A 181 -18.37 5.13 3.77
CA PHE A 181 -17.71 3.84 4.05
C PHE A 181 -18.57 2.59 3.81
N SER A 182 -19.89 2.65 4.09
CA SER A 182 -20.82 1.52 3.94
C SER A 182 -21.21 1.19 2.49
N GLN A 183 -21.01 2.11 1.55
CA GLN A 183 -21.49 1.98 0.16
C GLN A 183 -20.38 1.59 -0.82
N ASN A 184 -19.12 1.99 -0.56
CA ASN A 184 -18.02 1.66 -1.47
C ASN A 184 -17.35 0.34 -1.10
N ARG A 185 -17.62 -0.70 -1.88
CA ARG A 185 -17.07 -2.05 -1.63
C ARG A 185 -15.61 -2.19 -2.01
N PHE A 186 -15.10 -1.34 -2.92
CA PHE A 186 -13.74 -1.35 -3.46
C PHE A 186 -13.34 0.05 -3.97
N GLY A 187 -12.05 0.29 -4.21
CA GLY A 187 -11.52 1.54 -4.76
C GLY A 187 -11.35 2.66 -3.72
N TRP A 188 -11.30 3.89 -4.21
CA TRP A 188 -11.12 5.10 -3.40
C TRP A 188 -12.39 5.51 -2.69
N TYR A 189 -12.30 5.83 -1.41
CA TYR A 189 -13.40 6.41 -0.65
C TYR A 189 -12.86 7.34 0.44
N ARG A 190 -13.73 8.21 0.98
CA ARG A 190 -13.36 9.16 2.01
C ARG A 190 -14.13 8.92 3.31
N THR A 191 -13.50 9.30 4.41
CA THR A 191 -14.17 9.50 5.71
C THR A 191 -14.06 10.98 6.06
N ASN A 192 -14.43 11.35 7.29
CA ASN A 192 -14.39 12.75 7.72
C ASN A 192 -13.01 13.39 7.64
N CYS A 193 -11.92 12.62 7.79
CA CYS A 193 -10.54 13.15 7.82
C CYS A 193 -9.52 12.23 7.12
N GLN A 194 -9.97 11.29 6.29
CA GLN A 194 -9.09 10.42 5.52
C GLN A 194 -9.61 10.15 4.11
N ILE A 195 -8.69 9.91 3.18
CA ILE A 195 -8.93 9.23 1.92
C ILE A 195 -8.27 7.86 2.01
N LEU A 196 -9.05 6.82 1.73
CA LEU A 196 -8.63 5.43 1.83
C LEU A 196 -8.82 4.72 0.50
N TYR A 197 -8.05 3.65 0.31
CA TYR A 197 -8.17 2.76 -0.85
C TYR A 197 -8.44 1.33 -0.38
N ARG A 198 -9.38 0.66 -1.04
CA ARG A 198 -9.69 -0.76 -0.84
C ARG A 198 -9.40 -1.55 -2.13
N PRO A 199 -8.58 -2.62 -2.08
CA PRO A 199 -8.26 -3.42 -3.27
C PRO A 199 -9.51 -3.99 -3.95
N ALA A 200 -9.60 -3.86 -5.27
CA ALA A 200 -10.77 -4.32 -6.03
C ALA A 200 -10.71 -5.81 -6.42
N ALA A 201 -9.51 -6.38 -6.51
CA ALA A 201 -9.28 -7.76 -6.90
C ALA A 201 -8.00 -8.32 -6.26
N HIS A 202 -7.75 -9.61 -6.43
CA HIS A 202 -6.50 -10.25 -5.96
C HIS A 202 -5.25 -9.60 -6.58
N ALA A 203 -5.27 -9.35 -7.89
CA ALA A 203 -4.18 -8.71 -8.62
C ALA A 203 -4.38 -7.19 -8.74
N ASP A 204 -4.77 -6.53 -7.65
CA ASP A 204 -4.96 -5.08 -7.61
C ASP A 204 -3.66 -4.33 -7.91
N GLU A 205 -3.65 -3.55 -9.00
CA GLU A 205 -2.44 -2.92 -9.53
C GLU A 205 -1.89 -1.81 -8.62
N PHE A 206 -2.74 -1.12 -7.86
CA PHE A 206 -2.31 -0.10 -6.91
C PHE A 206 -1.48 -0.75 -5.79
N PHE A 207 -2.02 -1.79 -5.15
CA PHE A 207 -1.28 -2.51 -4.09
C PHE A 207 0.00 -3.15 -4.60
N ARG A 208 -0.06 -3.83 -5.76
CA ARG A 208 1.12 -4.47 -6.36
C ARG A 208 2.21 -3.46 -6.64
N SER A 209 1.88 -2.32 -7.23
CA SER A 209 2.86 -1.29 -7.59
C SER A 209 3.50 -0.64 -6.38
N TRP A 210 2.73 -0.36 -5.32
CA TRP A 210 3.29 0.19 -4.07
C TRP A 210 4.19 -0.81 -3.34
N LEU A 211 3.82 -2.09 -3.34
CA LEU A 211 4.64 -3.16 -2.78
C LEU A 211 5.93 -3.37 -3.57
N ASP A 212 5.86 -3.42 -4.91
CA ASP A 212 7.02 -3.54 -5.79
C ASP A 212 7.96 -2.34 -5.64
N LEU A 213 7.41 -1.12 -5.54
CA LEU A 213 8.19 0.09 -5.30
C LEU A 213 8.91 0.05 -3.95
N SER A 214 8.21 -0.38 -2.90
CA SER A 214 8.75 -0.44 -1.54
C SER A 214 9.93 -1.43 -1.43
N VAL A 215 9.82 -2.59 -2.09
CA VAL A 215 10.91 -3.57 -2.15
C VAL A 215 12.06 -3.04 -3.02
N SER A 216 11.75 -2.48 -4.19
CA SER A 216 12.77 -1.94 -5.11
C SER A 216 13.58 -0.78 -4.51
N ALA A 217 12.96 0.06 -3.69
CA ALA A 217 13.66 1.14 -3.01
C ALA A 217 14.59 0.64 -1.90
N SER A 218 14.26 -0.51 -1.28
CA SER A 218 15.10 -1.15 -0.27
C SER A 218 16.41 -1.73 -0.85
N LEU A 219 16.50 -1.82 -2.19
CA LEU A 219 17.61 -2.44 -2.91
C LEU A 219 18.75 -1.51 -3.29
N ARG A 220 18.48 -0.21 -3.44
CA ARG A 220 19.48 0.73 -3.95
C ARG A 220 20.71 0.71 -3.02
N GLY A 221 21.83 0.25 -3.58
CA GLY A 221 23.12 0.23 -2.89
C GLY A 221 23.78 1.60 -2.87
N ALA A 222 24.98 1.66 -2.28
CA ALA A 222 25.76 2.89 -2.06
C ALA A 222 26.03 3.76 -3.32
N GLN A 223 25.79 3.26 -4.53
CA GLN A 223 26.05 3.96 -5.78
C GLN A 223 24.90 4.91 -6.20
N ASP A 224 23.70 4.75 -5.65
CA ASP A 224 22.53 5.57 -6.02
C ASP A 224 21.65 5.79 -4.77
N PRO A 225 22.20 6.43 -3.71
CA PRO A 225 21.57 6.46 -2.40
C PRO A 225 20.32 7.35 -2.43
N ILE A 226 19.17 6.75 -2.14
CA ILE A 226 18.01 7.52 -1.67
C ILE A 226 18.34 8.12 -0.30
N SER A 227 17.75 9.27 0.02
CA SER A 227 18.00 9.88 1.32
C SER A 227 17.61 8.92 2.46
N PRO A 228 18.32 8.93 3.60
CA PRO A 228 17.97 8.08 4.74
C PRO A 228 16.51 8.23 5.17
N ASP A 229 15.99 9.46 5.09
CA ASP A 229 14.59 9.78 5.41
C ASP A 229 13.61 9.15 4.40
N ALA A 230 13.91 9.21 3.10
CA ALA A 230 13.11 8.57 2.06
C ALA A 230 13.10 7.04 2.21
N PHE A 231 14.26 6.44 2.52
CA PHE A 231 14.37 5.01 2.80
C PHE A 231 13.54 4.62 4.03
N ALA A 232 13.63 5.38 5.12
CA ALA A 232 12.85 5.12 6.33
C ALA A 232 11.34 5.22 6.08
N SER A 233 10.89 6.22 5.33
CA SER A 233 9.49 6.38 4.95
C SER A 233 8.97 5.27 4.03
N LEU A 234 9.75 4.84 3.04
CA LEU A 234 9.40 3.70 2.18
C LEU A 234 9.32 2.39 2.97
N ARG A 235 10.23 2.18 3.92
CA ARG A 235 10.20 1.03 4.82
C ARG A 235 8.97 1.05 5.74
N ARG A 236 8.61 2.21 6.31
CA ARG A 236 7.37 2.38 7.08
C ARG A 236 6.14 2.05 6.24
N LEU A 237 6.08 2.57 5.02
CA LEU A 237 5.00 2.28 4.08
C LEU A 237 4.91 0.78 3.77
N SER A 238 6.03 0.17 3.40
CA SER A 238 6.15 -1.27 3.13
C SER A 238 5.58 -2.09 4.28
N ASN A 239 6.00 -1.80 5.51
CA ASN A 239 5.53 -2.49 6.71
C ASN A 239 4.03 -2.26 6.93
N ALA A 240 3.50 -1.09 6.61
CA ALA A 240 2.07 -0.79 6.78
C ALA A 240 1.18 -1.53 5.77
N ILE A 241 1.64 -1.73 4.54
CA ILE A 241 0.84 -2.40 3.48
C ILE A 241 1.13 -3.90 3.36
N ALA A 242 2.24 -4.39 3.94
CA ALA A 242 2.63 -5.80 3.89
C ALA A 242 2.30 -6.61 5.15
N LYS A 243 1.77 -6.01 6.23
CA LYS A 243 1.36 -6.78 7.42
C LYS A 243 0.29 -7.82 7.05
N PRO A 244 0.27 -9.00 7.70
CA PRO A 244 -0.75 -10.01 7.46
C PRO A 244 -2.20 -9.53 7.68
N GLU A 245 -2.38 -8.48 8.47
CA GLU A 245 -3.65 -7.84 8.81
C GLU A 245 -4.01 -6.71 7.81
N SER A 246 -3.05 -6.25 7.01
CA SER A 246 -3.27 -5.17 6.06
C SER A 246 -4.31 -5.55 4.99
N PRO A 247 -5.10 -4.59 4.51
CA PRO A 247 -5.95 -4.77 3.33
C PRO A 247 -5.16 -5.40 2.17
N GLY A 248 -5.79 -6.32 1.42
CA GLY A 248 -5.13 -7.08 0.36
C GLY A 248 -4.36 -8.31 0.84
N ARG A 249 -3.77 -8.30 2.05
CA ARG A 249 -3.08 -9.45 2.68
C ARG A 249 -2.05 -10.14 1.78
N CYS A 250 -1.44 -9.37 0.86
CA CYS A 250 -0.59 -9.90 -0.22
C CYS A 250 0.56 -10.75 0.34
N ALA A 251 1.18 -10.28 1.42
CA ALA A 251 2.29 -10.96 2.07
C ALA A 251 1.90 -12.31 2.69
N LYS A 252 0.62 -12.67 2.83
CA LYS A 252 0.24 -14.03 3.27
C LYS A 252 0.53 -15.10 2.22
N CYS A 253 0.67 -14.72 0.96
CA CYS A 253 0.87 -15.65 -0.15
C CYS A 253 2.11 -15.29 -0.98
N HIS A 254 2.40 -14.00 -1.14
CA HIS A 254 3.54 -13.50 -1.89
C HIS A 254 4.70 -13.20 -0.96
N SER A 255 5.89 -13.48 -1.47
CA SER A 255 7.15 -13.43 -0.74
C SER A 255 8.12 -12.54 -1.47
N THR A 256 9.14 -12.08 -0.77
CA THR A 256 10.24 -11.33 -1.40
C THR A 256 11.28 -12.32 -1.92
N GLU A 257 11.64 -12.20 -3.20
CA GLU A 257 12.74 -12.94 -3.81
C GLU A 257 14.07 -12.39 -3.30
N ILE A 258 15.00 -13.27 -3.00
CA ILE A 258 16.38 -12.92 -2.63
C ILE A 258 17.26 -13.51 -3.70
N LYS A 259 17.99 -12.67 -4.45
CA LYS A 259 19.02 -13.20 -5.35
C LYS A 259 20.34 -13.32 -4.58
N PRO A 260 21.03 -14.47 -4.65
CA PRO A 260 22.42 -14.53 -4.22
C PRO A 260 23.25 -13.57 -5.10
N PRO A 261 24.31 -12.94 -4.56
CA PRO A 261 25.16 -12.05 -5.33
C PRO A 261 25.72 -12.77 -6.57
N LEU A 262 25.77 -12.05 -7.69
CA LEU A 262 26.17 -12.54 -9.02
C LEU A 262 27.58 -13.16 -9.08
N THR A 263 28.39 -12.99 -8.04
CA THR A 263 29.72 -13.60 -7.90
C THR A 263 29.90 -14.13 -6.47
N PRO A 264 29.94 -15.45 -6.24
CA PRO A 264 30.39 -15.99 -4.96
C PRO A 264 31.88 -15.68 -4.81
N SER A 265 32.24 -14.77 -3.90
CA SER A 265 33.64 -14.56 -3.54
C SER A 265 34.09 -15.73 -2.65
N PRO A 266 35.09 -16.53 -3.06
CA PRO A 266 35.57 -17.68 -2.28
C PRO A 266 36.27 -17.29 -0.97
N LEU A 267 36.43 -15.98 -0.69
CA LEU A 267 37.11 -15.44 0.49
C LEU A 267 36.18 -14.68 1.46
N ALA A 268 34.87 -14.62 1.20
CA ALA A 268 33.93 -14.00 2.15
C ALA A 268 33.62 -14.99 3.31
N PRO A 269 33.70 -14.57 4.59
CA PRO A 269 33.20 -15.37 5.71
C PRO A 269 31.77 -15.82 5.45
N ARG A 270 31.41 -17.06 5.84
CA ARG A 270 30.06 -17.64 5.65
C ARG A 270 28.96 -16.88 6.40
N GLU A 271 29.30 -15.87 7.19
CA GLU A 271 28.39 -15.04 7.94
C GLU A 271 28.38 -13.60 7.39
N VAL A 272 27.20 -13.21 6.90
CA VAL A 272 26.75 -11.82 6.72
C VAL A 272 27.46 -11.01 5.63
N ALA A 273 27.08 -11.23 4.36
CA ALA A 273 27.27 -10.23 3.32
C ALA A 273 26.09 -10.22 2.32
N GLY A 274 25.10 -9.36 2.58
CA GLY A 274 24.32 -8.69 1.54
C GLY A 274 23.36 -9.52 0.70
N MET A 275 22.52 -10.36 1.31
CA MET A 275 21.33 -10.87 0.64
C MET A 275 20.29 -9.76 0.52
N LYS A 276 20.03 -9.30 -0.71
CA LYS A 276 19.06 -8.25 -1.01
C LYS A 276 17.79 -8.85 -1.60
N ALA A 277 16.65 -8.38 -1.10
CA ALA A 277 15.33 -8.79 -1.57
C ALA A 277 14.99 -8.03 -2.87
N ASP A 278 15.17 -8.67 -4.03
CA ASP A 278 15.21 -8.02 -5.36
C ASP A 278 13.83 -7.75 -5.99
N ALA A 279 12.80 -8.50 -5.62
CA ALA A 279 11.45 -8.37 -6.17
C ALA A 279 10.44 -9.08 -5.27
N ILE A 280 9.15 -8.90 -5.53
CA ILE A 280 8.11 -9.75 -4.97
C ILE A 280 7.82 -10.89 -5.94
N ASN A 281 7.81 -12.12 -5.42
CA ASN A 281 7.36 -13.27 -6.17
C ASN A 281 5.83 -13.26 -6.28
N TRP A 282 5.33 -12.66 -7.36
CA TRP A 282 3.91 -12.64 -7.71
C TRP A 282 3.41 -13.95 -8.32
N HIS A 283 4.30 -14.88 -8.68
CA HIS A 283 3.88 -16.12 -9.30
C HIS A 283 3.34 -17.10 -8.26
N PRO A 284 2.19 -17.73 -8.51
CA PRO A 284 1.80 -18.88 -7.72
C PRO A 284 2.84 -19.99 -7.91
N PHE A 285 2.89 -20.94 -6.96
CA PHE A 285 3.65 -22.16 -7.15
C PHE A 285 3.24 -22.82 -8.48
N ARG A 286 4.20 -22.98 -9.39
CA ARG A 286 4.02 -23.71 -10.65
C ARG A 286 4.75 -25.05 -10.52
N PRO A 287 4.06 -26.19 -10.67
CA PRO A 287 4.74 -27.48 -10.74
C PRO A 287 5.66 -27.52 -11.97
N GLU A 288 6.76 -28.28 -11.88
CA GLU A 288 7.65 -28.54 -13.02
C GLU A 288 6.85 -29.21 -14.16
N PRO A 289 6.79 -28.64 -15.38
CA PRO A 289 5.94 -29.15 -16.46
C PRO A 289 6.28 -30.57 -16.91
N ASP A 290 7.55 -30.98 -16.78
CA ASP A 290 8.03 -32.32 -17.06
C ASP A 290 7.82 -33.28 -15.89
N GLN A 291 7.48 -32.78 -14.70
CA GLN A 291 7.28 -33.58 -13.50
C GLN A 291 5.80 -33.86 -13.27
N HIS A 292 5.40 -35.09 -13.59
CA HIS A 292 4.05 -35.56 -13.30
C HIS A 292 4.00 -36.12 -11.88
N THR A 293 3.32 -35.40 -10.99
CA THR A 293 3.08 -35.84 -9.61
C THR A 293 1.92 -36.82 -9.53
N PHE A 294 1.93 -37.68 -8.52
CA PHE A 294 0.88 -38.69 -8.34
C PHE A 294 -0.52 -38.09 -8.11
N THR A 295 -0.60 -36.87 -7.61
CA THR A 295 -1.86 -36.17 -7.40
C THR A 295 -1.96 -34.96 -8.32
N LYS A 296 -3.10 -34.81 -9.00
CA LYS A 296 -3.47 -33.61 -9.76
C LYS A 296 -4.55 -32.83 -9.03
N PHE A 297 -4.51 -31.51 -9.19
CA PHE A 297 -5.51 -30.61 -8.61
C PHE A 297 -5.70 -29.38 -9.48
N SER A 298 -6.94 -28.92 -9.63
CA SER A 298 -7.28 -27.69 -10.34
C SER A 298 -7.99 -26.71 -9.42
N HIS A 299 -7.30 -25.63 -9.02
CA HIS A 299 -7.92 -24.55 -8.25
C HIS A 299 -9.14 -23.96 -9.00
N GLN A 300 -9.01 -23.77 -10.32
CA GLN A 300 -10.07 -23.19 -11.15
C GLN A 300 -11.37 -23.99 -11.12
N ALA A 301 -11.29 -25.32 -11.15
CA ALA A 301 -12.47 -26.19 -11.08
C ALA A 301 -13.23 -26.08 -9.75
N HIS A 302 -12.59 -25.55 -8.71
CA HIS A 302 -13.13 -25.46 -7.35
C HIS A 302 -13.49 -24.04 -6.92
N PHE A 303 -13.22 -23.01 -7.73
CA PHE A 303 -13.45 -21.62 -7.34
C PHE A 303 -14.91 -21.28 -7.05
N SER A 304 -15.87 -21.91 -7.73
CA SER A 304 -17.30 -21.73 -7.45
C SER A 304 -17.73 -22.23 -6.07
N LEU A 305 -16.93 -23.10 -5.44
CA LEU A 305 -17.19 -23.65 -4.11
C LEU A 305 -16.59 -22.79 -2.99
N ILE A 306 -15.78 -21.80 -3.34
CA ILE A 306 -15.09 -20.92 -2.39
C ILE A 306 -16.05 -19.80 -1.98
N GLY A 307 -16.80 -20.03 -0.89
CA GLY A 307 -17.68 -19.04 -0.29
C GLY A 307 -16.94 -17.99 0.55
N SER A 308 -17.62 -17.43 1.56
CA SER A 308 -17.06 -16.42 2.46
C SER A 308 -15.83 -16.88 3.25
N ASN A 309 -15.63 -18.19 3.38
CA ASN A 309 -14.44 -18.78 4.01
C ASN A 309 -13.19 -18.75 3.10
N GLY A 310 -13.32 -18.40 1.81
CA GLY A 310 -12.15 -18.22 0.95
C GLY A 310 -11.27 -19.48 0.87
N CYS A 311 -9.96 -19.29 0.76
CA CYS A 311 -8.97 -20.36 0.66
C CYS A 311 -8.99 -21.33 1.86
N VAL A 312 -9.49 -20.91 3.03
CA VAL A 312 -9.55 -21.76 4.23
C VAL A 312 -10.66 -22.81 4.18
N THR A 313 -11.46 -22.79 3.12
CA THR A 313 -12.36 -23.90 2.78
C THR A 313 -11.59 -25.20 2.55
N CYS A 314 -10.38 -25.11 1.98
CA CYS A 314 -9.55 -26.28 1.67
C CYS A 314 -8.21 -26.30 2.42
N HIS A 315 -7.65 -25.13 2.73
CA HIS A 315 -6.35 -25.03 3.37
C HIS A 315 -6.44 -24.69 4.86
N GLY A 316 -5.68 -25.40 5.68
CA GLY A 316 -5.27 -24.91 7.01
C GLY A 316 -4.07 -23.96 6.90
N PHE A 317 -3.78 -23.22 7.95
CA PHE A 317 -2.53 -22.46 8.06
C PHE A 317 -1.46 -23.30 8.78
N LYS A 318 -0.21 -23.17 8.34
CA LYS A 318 0.95 -23.70 9.08
C LYS A 318 1.11 -22.97 10.41
N ARG A 319 1.78 -23.61 11.37
CA ARG A 319 2.15 -22.93 12.63
C ARG A 319 3.18 -21.83 12.34
N PRO A 320 3.19 -20.70 13.08
CA PRO A 320 4.12 -19.59 12.82
C PRO A 320 5.60 -19.99 12.80
N ALA A 321 6.00 -21.03 13.56
CA ALA A 321 7.36 -21.56 13.58
C ALA A 321 7.74 -22.39 12.32
N GLU A 322 6.74 -22.79 11.52
CA GLU A 322 6.90 -23.56 10.27
C GLU A 322 6.77 -22.67 9.02
N THR A 323 6.46 -21.38 9.20
CA THR A 323 6.34 -20.40 8.14
C THR A 323 7.60 -19.55 8.09
N ASN A 324 8.49 -19.82 7.14
CA ASN A 324 9.59 -18.92 6.78
C ASN A 324 9.08 -17.80 5.86
N LEU A 325 8.05 -17.09 6.30
CA LEU A 325 7.73 -15.83 5.68
C LEU A 325 8.68 -14.79 6.25
N ALA A 326 9.67 -14.41 5.44
CA ALA A 326 10.26 -13.11 5.62
C ALA A 326 9.10 -12.10 5.55
N SER A 327 8.83 -11.44 6.68
CA SER A 327 8.02 -10.24 6.63
C SER A 327 8.71 -9.29 5.68
N VAL A 328 7.96 -8.63 4.81
CA VAL A 328 8.54 -7.59 3.95
C VAL A 328 9.21 -6.58 4.89
N GLY A 329 10.55 -6.50 4.86
CA GLY A 329 11.33 -5.65 5.77
C GLY A 329 12.15 -6.35 6.87
N THR A 330 12.13 -7.69 7.00
CA THR A 330 13.09 -8.44 7.85
C THR A 330 14.21 -9.04 7.01
N PRO A 331 15.50 -8.89 7.39
CA PRO A 331 16.59 -9.57 6.71
C PRO A 331 16.40 -11.08 6.82
N ALA A 332 16.42 -11.77 5.69
CA ALA A 332 16.18 -13.20 5.66
C ALA A 332 17.39 -13.98 6.19
N SER A 333 17.10 -15.12 6.81
CA SER A 333 18.13 -16.08 7.19
C SER A 333 18.74 -16.76 5.95
N PRO A 334 20.06 -17.00 5.93
CA PRO A 334 20.82 -17.44 4.75
C PRO A 334 20.55 -18.88 4.26
N SER A 335 19.58 -19.58 4.85
CA SER A 335 19.50 -21.05 4.75
C SER A 335 18.26 -21.62 4.05
N VAL A 336 17.38 -20.80 3.48
CA VAL A 336 16.08 -21.31 2.97
C VAL A 336 15.90 -21.00 1.48
N PRO A 337 16.08 -22.00 0.59
CA PRO A 337 15.68 -21.86 -0.80
C PRO A 337 14.16 -21.99 -0.88
N THR A 338 13.53 -21.04 -1.54
CA THR A 338 12.10 -20.92 -1.81
C THR A 338 11.20 -20.55 -0.61
N PRO A 339 10.48 -19.43 -0.70
CA PRO A 339 9.48 -19.06 0.30
C PRO A 339 8.33 -20.07 0.30
N ILE A 340 8.05 -20.57 1.50
CA ILE A 340 7.09 -21.63 1.74
C ILE A 340 5.71 -20.98 1.95
N SER A 341 4.72 -21.35 1.12
CA SER A 341 3.32 -20.95 1.32
C SER A 341 2.88 -21.15 2.78
N ASN A 342 2.18 -20.16 3.35
CA ASN A 342 1.61 -20.24 4.70
C ASN A 342 0.51 -21.30 4.87
N PHE A 343 0.05 -21.88 3.76
CA PHE A 343 -0.92 -22.95 3.81
C PHE A 343 -0.26 -24.28 4.16
N ALA A 344 -0.90 -25.01 5.07
CA ALA A 344 -0.58 -26.40 5.31
C ALA A 344 -0.96 -27.23 4.05
N PRO A 345 -0.23 -28.33 3.76
CA PRO A 345 -0.63 -29.28 2.74
C PRO A 345 -2.07 -29.74 2.99
N VAL A 346 -2.89 -29.75 1.94
CA VAL A 346 -4.28 -30.22 2.00
C VAL A 346 -4.27 -31.73 2.23
N GLN A 347 -5.05 -32.18 3.21
CA GLN A 347 -5.18 -33.58 3.55
C GLN A 347 -6.27 -34.24 2.68
N LYS A 348 -6.13 -35.56 2.44
CA LYS A 348 -7.08 -36.31 1.60
C LYS A 348 -8.52 -36.23 2.09
N ASP A 349 -8.73 -36.14 3.41
CA ASP A 349 -10.04 -36.06 4.02
C ASP A 349 -10.81 -34.80 3.58
N VAL A 350 -10.13 -33.68 3.33
CA VAL A 350 -10.74 -32.46 2.79
C VAL A 350 -11.36 -32.72 1.42
N CYS A 351 -10.64 -33.42 0.54
CA CYS A 351 -11.14 -33.79 -0.78
C CYS A 351 -12.32 -34.78 -0.68
N ALA A 352 -12.18 -35.80 0.17
CA ALA A 352 -13.16 -36.86 0.33
C ALA A 352 -14.52 -36.40 0.91
N ARG A 353 -14.59 -35.21 1.52
CA ARG A 353 -15.86 -34.63 2.01
C ARG A 353 -16.81 -34.25 0.88
N CYS A 354 -16.28 -33.89 -0.29
CA CYS A 354 -17.08 -33.50 -1.47
C CYS A 354 -17.00 -34.54 -2.60
N HIS A 355 -15.89 -35.27 -2.68
CA HIS A 355 -15.70 -36.37 -3.63
C HIS A 355 -16.20 -37.69 -3.03
N THR A 356 -17.52 -37.88 -3.15
CA THR A 356 -18.23 -39.11 -2.80
C THR A 356 -18.99 -39.62 -4.02
N GLY A 357 -19.36 -40.90 -4.03
CA GLY A 357 -20.16 -41.48 -5.12
C GLY A 357 -21.52 -40.79 -5.36
N GLN A 358 -22.01 -39.99 -4.41
CA GLN A 358 -23.28 -39.25 -4.51
C GLN A 358 -23.09 -37.75 -4.84
N GLN A 359 -21.86 -37.26 -4.95
CA GLN A 359 -21.56 -35.84 -5.19
C GLN A 359 -20.56 -35.69 -6.35
N ALA A 360 -19.34 -35.23 -6.09
CA ALA A 360 -18.34 -34.96 -7.13
C ALA A 360 -17.66 -36.23 -7.69
N GLY A 361 -18.21 -37.41 -7.38
CA GLY A 361 -17.65 -38.73 -7.68
C GLY A 361 -16.52 -39.11 -6.73
N ASP A 362 -16.19 -40.40 -6.69
CA ASP A 362 -15.21 -41.01 -5.79
C ASP A 362 -14.18 -41.89 -6.52
N SER A 363 -14.08 -41.75 -7.84
CA SER A 363 -13.12 -42.50 -8.64
C SER A 363 -11.68 -42.07 -8.33
N CYS A 364 -10.80 -43.06 -8.11
CA CYS A 364 -9.37 -42.85 -7.83
C CYS A 364 -8.68 -41.96 -8.89
N LEU A 365 -9.12 -42.07 -10.15
CA LEU A 365 -8.57 -41.35 -11.30
C LEU A 365 -8.91 -39.86 -11.35
N GLN A 366 -9.83 -39.40 -10.50
CA GLN A 366 -10.16 -37.98 -10.39
C GLN A 366 -9.01 -37.20 -9.75
N CYS A 367 -8.33 -37.81 -8.78
CA CYS A 367 -7.22 -37.20 -8.04
C CYS A 367 -5.86 -37.76 -8.46
N HIS A 368 -5.80 -39.04 -8.84
CA HIS A 368 -4.54 -39.73 -9.09
C HIS A 368 -4.23 -39.92 -10.57
N ASP A 369 -2.97 -39.70 -10.93
CA ASP A 369 -2.41 -40.02 -12.23
C ASP A 369 -1.60 -41.33 -12.15
N TYR A 370 -1.76 -42.21 -13.14
CA TYR A 370 -1.00 -43.47 -13.22
C TYR A 370 0.40 -43.28 -13.81
N HIS A 371 0.58 -42.28 -14.67
CA HIS A 371 1.85 -42.00 -15.32
C HIS A 371 2.60 -40.90 -14.56
N ILE A 372 3.33 -41.32 -13.52
CA ILE A 372 4.13 -40.45 -12.66
C ILE A 372 5.60 -40.47 -13.08
N GLY A 373 6.31 -39.36 -12.86
CA GLY A 373 7.74 -39.24 -13.15
C GLY A 373 8.07 -38.10 -14.10
N LYS A 374 9.33 -38.06 -14.54
CA LYS A 374 9.81 -37.03 -15.46
C LYS A 374 9.62 -37.46 -16.91
N PHE A 375 8.80 -36.75 -17.66
CA PHE A 375 8.54 -37.00 -19.08
C PHE A 375 8.95 -35.79 -19.91
N LYS A 376 9.71 -36.02 -20.99
CA LYS A 376 9.99 -34.95 -21.95
C LYS A 376 8.73 -34.65 -22.76
N PRO A 377 8.22 -33.41 -22.79
CA PRO A 377 7.09 -33.04 -23.62
C PRO A 377 7.40 -33.36 -25.08
N THR A 378 6.56 -34.17 -25.72
CA THR A 378 6.75 -34.60 -27.12
C THR A 378 6.29 -33.54 -28.13
N LEU A 379 5.62 -32.49 -27.65
CA LEU A 379 5.22 -31.33 -28.43
C LEU A 379 6.06 -30.11 -27.99
N PRO A 380 6.56 -29.28 -28.92
CA PRO A 380 7.10 -27.98 -28.56
C PRO A 380 6.00 -27.21 -27.81
N LEU A 381 6.34 -26.68 -26.63
CA LEU A 381 5.46 -25.80 -25.87
C LEU A 381 4.87 -24.76 -26.84
N PRO A 382 3.53 -24.57 -26.91
CA PRO A 382 2.99 -23.50 -27.71
C PRO A 382 3.65 -22.22 -27.23
N ALA A 383 4.32 -21.51 -28.14
CA ALA A 383 4.99 -20.26 -27.81
C ALA A 383 3.97 -19.34 -27.14
N GLN A 384 4.06 -19.17 -25.82
CA GLN A 384 3.34 -18.16 -25.07
C GLN A 384 3.93 -16.80 -25.45
N ASN A 385 3.75 -16.39 -26.70
CA ASN A 385 4.14 -15.11 -27.27
C ASN A 385 3.44 -14.91 -28.62
N LEU A 386 2.10 -14.96 -28.62
CA LEU A 386 1.36 -14.16 -29.58
C LEU A 386 1.33 -12.73 -29.02
N LYS A 387 2.36 -11.96 -29.38
CA LYS A 387 2.21 -10.51 -29.48
C LYS A 387 0.97 -10.28 -30.34
N MET A 388 -0.11 -9.74 -29.75
CA MET A 388 -1.14 -9.09 -30.56
C MET A 388 -0.45 -7.92 -31.27
N THR A 389 0.02 -8.19 -32.49
CA THR A 389 0.41 -7.15 -33.41
C THR A 389 -0.88 -6.55 -33.92
N THR A 390 -1.09 -5.28 -33.54
CA THR A 390 -2.08 -4.41 -34.15
C THR A 390 -1.71 -4.28 -35.62
N ALA A 391 -2.42 -4.98 -36.49
CA ALA A 391 -2.34 -4.75 -37.92
C ALA A 391 -3.69 -5.07 -38.58
N GLN A 392 -4.36 -3.99 -38.99
CA GLN A 392 -5.24 -3.91 -40.16
C GLN A 392 -6.59 -4.63 -40.06
N VAL A 393 -7.59 -3.86 -39.60
CA VAL A 393 -8.90 -3.89 -40.26
C VAL A 393 -8.97 -2.65 -41.15
N LYS A 394 -9.21 -2.92 -42.42
CA LYS A 394 -9.42 -1.97 -43.50
C LYS A 394 -10.88 -1.53 -43.50
#